data_AF-A0A919ADU0-F1
#
_entry.id   AF-A0A919ADU0-F1
#
_cell.length_a   1.000
_cell.length_b   1.000
_cell.length_c   1.000
_cell.angle_alpha   90.00
_cell.angle_beta   90.00
_cell.angle_gamma   90.00
#
_symmetry.space_group_name_H-M   'P 1'
#
loop_
_entity.id
_entity.type
_entity.pdbx_description
1 polymer ?
#
loop_
_entity_poly.entity_id
_entity_poly.type
_entity_poly.pdbx_seq_one_letter_code
_entity_poly.pdbx_strand_id
1 'polypeptide(L)'
;MGVPVPSAGDTARVARNTVSEDIARTGAQPGPRADVAERASGRRRRQRVLREGDVDGGMWWAGEAQGLIGSVESCETVVRTIVAHAESIIRGRLHRQLAPAVGVAPDAAG
;
A
#
# COMPACT_ATOMS: atom_id res chain seq x y z
N MET A 1 -0.89 1.96 7.63
CA MET A 1 0.56 2.15 7.35
C MET A 1 1.31 0.98 7.96
N GLY A 2 2.04 0.23 7.15
CA GLY A 2 2.50 -1.12 7.53
C GLY A 2 3.63 -1.14 8.56
N VAL A 3 3.81 -2.29 9.22
CA VAL A 3 4.94 -2.52 10.14
C VAL A 3 5.90 -3.54 9.50
N PRO A 4 7.22 -3.27 9.47
CA PRO A 4 8.20 -4.29 9.12
C PRO A 4 8.29 -5.30 10.27
N VAL A 5 8.06 -6.57 9.96
CA VAL A 5 8.17 -7.65 10.96
C VAL A 5 9.44 -8.45 10.70
N PRO A 6 10.42 -8.46 11.62
CA PRO A 6 11.59 -9.30 11.51
C PRO A 6 11.22 -10.74 11.90
N SER A 7 11.16 -11.64 10.91
CA SER A 7 11.25 -13.08 11.15
C SER A 7 12.63 -13.57 10.71
N ALA A 8 13.13 -14.67 11.26
CA ALA A 8 14.51 -15.14 11.11
C ALA A 8 14.93 -15.33 9.63
N GLY A 9 15.41 -14.27 8.98
CA GLY A 9 15.80 -14.23 7.56
C GLY A 9 14.78 -13.59 6.60
N ASP A 10 13.51 -13.47 7.01
CA ASP A 10 12.42 -13.04 6.11
C ASP A 10 11.72 -11.78 6.64
N THR A 11 11.73 -10.72 5.84
CA THR A 11 11.05 -9.45 6.12
C THR A 11 9.68 -9.42 5.44
N ALA A 12 8.66 -9.03 6.17
CA ALA A 12 7.30 -8.88 5.66
C ALA A 12 6.76 -7.45 5.89
N ARG A 13 5.97 -6.93 4.94
CA ARG A 13 5.17 -5.72 5.12
C ARG A 13 3.71 -6.10 5.36
N VAL A 14 3.23 -5.78 6.55
CA VAL A 14 1.90 -6.19 7.04
C VAL A 14 1.13 -4.98 7.53
N ALA A 15 -0.19 -5.10 7.63
CA ALA A 15 -1.00 -4.09 8.29
C ALA A 15 -0.57 -3.93 9.75
N ARG A 16 -0.46 -2.68 10.21
CA ARG A 16 -0.26 -2.37 11.63
C ARG A 16 -1.52 -2.73 12.39
N ASN A 17 -1.39 -3.64 13.34
CA ASN A 17 -2.45 -4.08 14.24
C ASN A 17 -1.83 -4.71 15.49
N THR A 18 -2.65 -5.06 16.48
CA THR A 18 -2.20 -5.62 17.76
C THR A 18 -1.24 -6.82 17.56
N VAL A 19 -1.56 -7.73 16.64
CA VAL A 19 -0.80 -8.95 16.38
C VAL A 19 0.55 -8.68 15.74
N SER A 20 0.60 -7.83 14.72
CA SER A 20 1.85 -7.50 14.02
C SER A 20 2.81 -6.71 14.90
N GLU A 21 2.28 -5.82 15.75
CA GLU A 21 3.07 -5.08 16.73
C GLU A 21 3.65 -5.99 17.81
N ASP A 22 2.85 -6.96 18.29
CA ASP A 22 3.32 -8.00 19.21
C ASP A 22 4.41 -8.87 18.58
N ILE A 23 4.23 -9.31 17.33
CA ILE A 23 5.26 -10.08 16.64
C ILE A 23 6.54 -9.26 16.46
N ALA A 24 6.43 -7.98 16.05
CA ALA A 24 7.59 -7.11 15.90
C ALA A 24 8.33 -6.90 17.24
N ARG A 25 7.58 -6.68 18.34
CA ARG A 25 8.11 -6.54 19.69
C ARG A 25 8.84 -7.80 20.15
N THR A 26 8.22 -8.97 19.99
CA THR A 26 8.83 -10.27 20.34
C THR A 26 10.03 -10.58 19.45
N GLY A 27 9.94 -10.29 18.15
CA GLY A 27 11.00 -10.55 17.17
C GLY A 27 12.29 -9.75 17.43
N ALA A 28 12.16 -8.58 18.05
CA ALA A 28 13.27 -7.71 18.46
C ALA A 28 14.02 -8.19 19.72
N GLN A 29 13.43 -9.09 20.51
CA GLN A 29 14.08 -9.63 21.71
C GLN A 29 15.06 -10.77 21.35
N PRO A 30 16.15 -10.94 22.11
CA PRO A 30 17.03 -12.10 21.97
C PRO A 30 16.34 -13.38 22.49
N GLY A 31 16.54 -14.51 21.81
CA GLY A 31 16.05 -15.82 22.23
C GLY A 31 15.14 -16.54 21.21
N PRO A 32 14.62 -17.73 21.58
CA PRO A 32 13.79 -18.54 20.69
C PRO A 32 12.47 -17.85 20.34
N ARG A 33 12.07 -17.92 19.06
CA ARG A 33 10.87 -17.27 18.51
C ARG A 33 9.69 -18.23 18.34
N ALA A 34 9.59 -19.28 19.16
CA ALA A 34 8.59 -20.33 19.01
C ALA A 34 7.14 -19.77 18.99
N ASP A 35 6.89 -18.70 19.77
CA ASP A 35 5.58 -18.06 19.90
C ASP A 35 5.17 -17.22 18.68
N VAL A 36 6.11 -16.89 17.79
CA VAL A 36 5.84 -16.07 16.59
C VAL A 36 5.14 -16.89 15.51
N ALA A 37 5.48 -18.17 15.36
CA ALA A 37 4.99 -19.01 14.27
C ALA A 37 3.47 -19.18 14.28
N GLU A 38 2.88 -19.38 15.47
CA GLU A 38 1.43 -19.47 15.62
C GLU A 38 0.73 -18.13 15.31
N ARG A 39 1.28 -17.03 15.81
CA ARG A 39 0.73 -15.67 15.62
C ARG A 39 0.79 -15.23 14.16
N ALA A 40 1.88 -15.58 13.47
CA ALA A 40 2.10 -15.32 12.05
C ALA A 40 1.41 -16.34 11.12
N SER A 41 0.69 -17.32 11.67
CA SER A 41 0.08 -18.39 10.87
C SER A 41 -0.93 -17.87 9.85
N GLY A 42 -0.73 -18.25 8.58
CA GLY A 42 -1.68 -17.96 7.51
C GLY A 42 -3.07 -18.58 7.74
N ARG A 43 -3.18 -19.66 8.55
CA ARG A 43 -4.48 -20.23 8.96
C ARG A 43 -5.28 -19.23 9.80
N ARG A 44 -4.62 -18.59 10.77
CA ARG A 44 -5.22 -17.58 11.65
C ARG A 44 -5.71 -16.38 10.84
N ARG A 45 -4.88 -15.85 9.94
CA ARG A 45 -5.25 -14.79 8.99
C ARG A 45 -6.51 -15.14 8.19
N ARG A 46 -6.52 -16.31 7.54
CA ARG A 46 -7.64 -16.71 6.67
C ARG A 46 -8.95 -16.84 7.44
N GLN A 47 -8.91 -17.33 8.68
CA GLN A 47 -10.11 -17.54 9.47
C GLN A 47 -10.61 -16.24 10.12
N ARG A 48 -9.78 -15.59 10.93
CA ARG A 48 -10.21 -14.46 11.75
C ARG A 48 -10.28 -13.15 10.96
N VAL A 49 -9.27 -12.87 10.13
CA VAL A 49 -9.23 -11.62 9.37
C VAL A 49 -10.10 -11.69 8.13
N LEU A 50 -9.85 -12.65 7.23
CA LEU A 50 -10.48 -12.64 5.90
C LEU A 50 -11.94 -13.12 5.90
N ARG A 51 -12.31 -14.04 6.79
CA ARG A 51 -13.68 -14.57 6.85
C ARG A 51 -14.53 -13.87 7.90
N GLU A 52 -14.00 -13.70 9.11
CA GLU A 52 -14.77 -13.12 10.23
C GLU A 52 -14.69 -11.59 10.28
N GLY A 53 -13.75 -10.97 9.56
CA GLY A 53 -13.58 -9.51 9.54
C GLY A 53 -12.88 -8.94 10.78
N ASP A 54 -12.35 -9.79 11.66
CA ASP A 54 -11.57 -9.38 12.82
C ASP A 54 -10.15 -8.98 12.36
N VAL A 55 -9.97 -7.67 12.09
CA VAL A 55 -8.70 -7.11 11.60
C VAL A 55 -7.55 -7.18 12.61
N ASP A 56 -7.85 -7.40 13.89
CA ASP A 56 -6.90 -7.65 14.97
C ASP A 56 -6.76 -9.17 15.27
N GLY A 57 -7.58 -9.99 14.63
CA GLY A 57 -7.59 -11.43 14.76
C GLY A 57 -6.43 -12.15 14.07
N GLY A 58 -5.50 -11.45 13.42
CA GLY A 58 -4.40 -12.07 12.66
C GLY A 58 -3.40 -11.07 12.12
N MET A 59 -2.16 -11.50 11.87
CA MET A 59 -1.27 -10.76 10.98
C MET A 59 -1.79 -10.88 9.53
N TRP A 60 -1.94 -9.76 8.83
CA TRP A 60 -2.37 -9.76 7.43
C TRP A 60 -1.56 -8.80 6.56
N TRP A 61 -1.42 -9.17 5.29
CA TRP A 61 -0.58 -8.46 4.33
C TRP A 61 -1.24 -7.17 3.86
N ALA A 62 -0.50 -6.07 3.91
CA ALA A 62 -0.92 -4.80 3.35
C ALA A 62 0.31 -3.98 2.93
N GLY A 63 0.23 -3.34 1.75
CA GLY A 63 1.26 -2.41 1.26
C GLY A 63 1.01 -0.98 1.72
N GLU A 64 2.01 -0.10 1.61
CA GLU A 64 1.83 1.34 1.93
C GLU A 64 0.83 2.03 1.00
N ALA A 65 0.70 1.53 -0.24
CA ALA A 65 -0.28 2.02 -1.22
C ALA A 65 -1.73 1.95 -0.71
N GLN A 66 -2.03 1.20 0.37
CA GLN A 66 -3.34 1.19 1.01
C GLN A 66 -3.82 2.59 1.39
N GLY A 67 -2.92 3.51 1.77
CA GLY A 67 -3.27 4.88 2.15
C GLY A 67 -3.74 5.75 0.98
N LEU A 68 -3.57 5.26 -0.26
CA LEU A 68 -4.05 5.92 -1.48
C LEU A 68 -5.43 5.38 -1.92
N ILE A 69 -5.94 4.34 -1.25
CA ILE A 69 -7.22 3.71 -1.59
C ILE A 69 -8.33 4.37 -0.77
N GLY A 70 -9.21 5.12 -1.44
CA GLY A 70 -10.33 5.83 -0.81
C GLY A 70 -11.72 5.32 -1.19
N SER A 71 -11.81 4.28 -2.03
CA SER A 71 -13.08 3.74 -2.53
C SER A 71 -13.04 2.21 -2.64
N VAL A 72 -14.23 1.61 -2.66
CA VAL A 72 -14.43 0.18 -2.92
C VAL A 72 -15.20 0.06 -4.23
N GLU A 73 -14.55 -0.51 -5.24
CA GLU A 73 -15.02 -0.56 -6.62
C GLU A 73 -14.89 -1.97 -7.18
N SER A 74 -15.57 -2.25 -8.30
CA SER A 74 -15.36 -3.50 -9.04
C SER A 74 -13.96 -3.54 -9.67
N CYS A 75 -13.43 -4.75 -9.91
CA CYS A 75 -12.14 -4.90 -10.59
C CYS A 75 -12.10 -4.19 -11.96
N GLU A 76 -13.21 -4.24 -12.70
CA GLU A 76 -13.35 -3.56 -13.99
C GLU A 76 -13.21 -2.04 -13.84
N THR A 77 -13.95 -1.43 -12.89
CA THR A 77 -13.89 0.02 -12.64
C THR A 77 -12.50 0.44 -12.22
N VAL A 78 -11.82 -0.33 -11.36
CA VAL A 78 -10.46 -0.03 -10.91
C VAL A 78 -9.49 0.01 -12.10
N VAL A 79 -9.49 -1.04 -12.93
CA VAL A 79 -8.58 -1.13 -14.08
C VAL A 79 -8.85 0.00 -15.08
N ARG A 80 -10.13 0.25 -15.42
CA ARG A 80 -10.52 1.32 -16.33
C ARG A 80 -10.08 2.69 -15.83
N THR A 81 -10.27 2.96 -14.54
CA THR A 81 -9.89 4.23 -13.91
C THR A 81 -8.37 4.45 -13.94
N ILE A 82 -7.57 3.42 -13.65
CA ILE A 82 -6.11 3.48 -13.71
C ILE A 82 -5.63 3.87 -15.11
N VAL A 83 -6.15 3.19 -16.15
CA VAL A 83 -5.77 3.46 -17.54
C VAL A 83 -6.20 4.87 -17.97
N ALA A 84 -7.44 5.25 -17.70
CA ALA A 84 -7.95 6.59 -18.02
C ALA A 84 -7.15 7.72 -17.33
N HIS A 85 -6.79 7.52 -16.05
CA HIS A 85 -5.94 8.47 -15.31
C HIS A 85 -4.53 8.57 -15.93
N ALA A 86 -3.93 7.44 -16.33
CA ALA A 86 -2.63 7.44 -17.00
C ALA A 86 -2.68 8.20 -18.33
N GLU A 87 -3.71 7.97 -19.16
CA GLU A 87 -3.91 8.70 -20.42
C GLU A 87 -4.08 10.21 -20.20
N SER A 88 -4.86 10.61 -19.20
CA SER A 88 -5.05 12.01 -18.81
C SER A 88 -3.74 12.67 -18.37
N ILE A 89 -2.91 11.96 -17.60
CA ILE A 89 -1.59 12.45 -17.18
C ILE A 89 -0.67 12.64 -18.40
N ILE A 90 -0.61 11.64 -19.28
CA ILE A 90 0.29 11.65 -20.45
C ILE A 90 -0.13 12.74 -21.45
N ARG A 91 -1.40 12.70 -21.89
CA ARG A 91 -1.92 13.58 -22.95
C ARG A 91 -2.24 15.00 -22.45
N GLY A 92 -2.52 15.15 -21.15
CA GLY A 92 -2.88 16.43 -20.54
C GLY A 92 -1.72 17.07 -19.79
N ARG A 93 -1.39 16.54 -18.61
CA ARG A 93 -0.44 17.18 -17.68
C ARG A 93 0.97 17.24 -18.25
N LEU A 94 1.51 16.10 -18.69
CA LEU A 94 2.87 16.01 -19.20
C LEU A 94 3.02 16.73 -20.54
N HIS A 95 2.04 16.58 -21.45
CA HIS A 95 2.04 17.30 -22.72
C HIS A 95 2.13 18.83 -22.53
N ARG A 96 1.34 19.40 -21.61
CA ARG A 96 1.41 20.85 -21.30
C ARG A 96 2.75 21.29 -20.72
N GLN A 97 3.45 20.44 -20.00
CA GLN A 97 4.77 20.76 -19.44
C GLN A 97 5.87 20.74 -20.50
N LEU A 98 5.69 19.97 -21.57
CA LEU A 98 6.63 19.86 -22.67
C LEU A 98 6.34 20.85 -23.80
N ALA A 99 5.10 21.32 -23.93
CA ALA A 99 4.74 22.34 -24.90
C ALA A 99 5.47 23.65 -24.55
N PRO A 100 6.13 24.31 -25.53
CA PRO A 100 6.75 25.61 -25.28
C PRO A 100 5.68 26.59 -24.79
N ALA A 101 6.03 27.44 -23.83
CA ALA A 101 5.15 28.51 -23.37
C ALA A 101 4.70 29.32 -24.59
N VAL A 102 3.41 29.27 -24.90
CA VAL A 102 2.82 30.06 -25.99
C VAL A 102 2.88 31.54 -25.57
N GLY A 103 3.94 32.21 -26.01
CA GLY A 103 4.04 33.63 -26.34
C GLY A 103 4.05 34.68 -25.22
N VAL A 104 5.15 35.43 -25.11
CA VAL A 104 5.04 36.90 -25.08
C VAL A 104 5.69 37.37 -26.38
N ALA A 105 4.86 37.82 -27.33
CA ALA A 105 5.35 38.49 -28.53
C ALA A 105 6.01 39.83 -28.12
N PRO A 106 7.11 40.26 -28.76
CA PRO A 106 7.65 41.59 -28.51
C PRO A 106 6.67 42.63 -29.05
N ASP A 107 6.31 43.60 -28.22
CA ASP A 107 5.57 44.79 -28.62
C ASP A 107 6.30 45.45 -29.81
N ALA A 108 5.68 45.38 -30.99
CA ALA A 108 6.09 46.15 -32.14
C ALA A 108 5.67 47.61 -31.90
N ALA A 109 6.55 48.37 -31.24
CA ALA A 109 6.52 49.82 -31.27
C ALA A 109 7.25 50.30 -32.53
N GLY A 110 6.56 51.16 -33.30
CA GLY A 110 7.09 51.84 -34.48
C GLY A 110 7.96 53.05 -34.17
#